data_AF-A0A9R0QXI4-F1
#
_entry.id   AF-A0A9R0QXI4-F1
#
_cell.length_a   1.000
_cell.length_b   1.000
_cell.length_c   1.000
_cell.angle_alpha   90.00
_cell.angle_beta   90.00
_cell.angle_gamma   90.00
#
_symmetry.space_group_name_H-M   'P 1'
#
loop_
_entity.id
_entity.type
_entity.pdbx_description
1 polymer ?
#
loop_
_entity_poly.entity_id
_entity_poly.type
_entity_poly.pdbx_seq_one_letter_code
_entity_poly.pdbx_strand_id
1 'polypeptide(L)'
;MFTLCCLLQIVCDFDLEWDDYKVLAHKLVEDEGLPEDEREKIEEFLKEKVKQGKIELEQAEEARKKAIEDMDPKQREAFENMKLYKFYPVKTPDTPDVNNMKSRHINRYYGRAHYLM
;
A
#
# COMPACT_ATOMS: atom_id res chain seq x y z
N MET A 1 -4.51 -2.87 10.32
CA MET A 1 -4.32 -3.59 11.60
C MET A 1 -5.68 -4.02 12.09
N PHE A 2 -6.00 -5.32 11.99
CA PHE A 2 -7.22 -5.88 12.55
C PHE A 2 -6.84 -6.74 13.76
N THR A 3 -7.49 -6.50 14.89
CA THR A 3 -7.35 -7.27 16.13
C THR A 3 -8.36 -8.40 16.16
N LEU A 4 -7.91 -9.65 16.34
CA LEU A 4 -8.74 -10.80 16.68
C LEU A 4 -8.64 -11.15 18.17
N CYS A 5 -9.78 -11.52 18.75
CA CYS A 5 -9.97 -12.13 20.08
C CYS A 5 -9.52 -13.61 20.03
N CYS A 6 -8.98 -14.29 21.04
CA CYS A 6 -9.11 -14.21 22.50
C CYS A 6 -7.76 -14.63 23.15
N LEU A 7 -7.46 -14.07 24.34
CA LEU A 7 -6.35 -14.40 25.26
C LEU A 7 -4.91 -14.05 24.86
N LEU A 8 -4.58 -13.96 23.56
CA LEU A 8 -3.33 -13.39 23.06
C LEU A 8 -3.66 -12.41 21.94
N GLN A 9 -3.20 -11.16 22.05
CA GLN A 9 -3.42 -10.15 21.02
C GLN A 9 -2.48 -10.43 19.85
N ILE A 10 -2.85 -11.40 19.01
CA ILE A 10 -2.08 -11.78 17.84
C ILE A 10 -2.34 -10.72 16.76
N VAL A 11 -1.31 -9.96 16.44
CA VAL A 11 -1.31 -9.00 15.34
C VAL A 11 -0.55 -9.64 14.19
N CYS A 12 -1.25 -9.86 13.07
CA CYS A 12 -0.63 -10.31 11.83
C CYS A 12 -0.75 -9.24 10.77
N ASP A 13 0.37 -8.98 10.09
CA ASP A 13 0.35 -8.24 8.84
C ASP A 13 -0.15 -9.18 7.74
N PHE A 14 -1.14 -8.71 6.96
CA PHE A 14 -1.72 -9.45 5.86
C PHE A 14 -1.87 -8.53 4.65
N ASP A 15 -1.22 -8.90 3.56
CA ASP A 15 -1.29 -8.25 2.26
C ASP A 15 -2.42 -8.86 1.43
N LEU A 16 -3.47 -8.07 1.15
CA LEU A 16 -4.64 -8.51 0.37
C LEU A 16 -4.31 -8.96 -1.06
N GLU A 17 -3.18 -8.52 -1.61
CA GLU A 17 -2.74 -8.83 -2.98
C GLU A 17 -1.86 -10.08 -3.03
N TRP A 18 -0.99 -10.26 -2.02
CA TRP A 18 0.07 -11.27 -2.06
C TRP A 18 -0.12 -12.43 -1.09
N ASP A 19 -0.87 -12.26 -0.02
CA ASP A 19 -0.99 -13.29 1.02
C ASP A 19 -2.20 -14.20 0.78
N ASP A 20 -1.99 -15.50 1.05
CA ASP A 20 -3.03 -16.50 1.07
C ASP A 20 -3.50 -16.72 2.51
N TYR A 21 -4.79 -16.45 2.75
CA TYR A 21 -5.43 -16.60 4.06
C TYR A 21 -5.39 -18.03 4.59
N LYS A 22 -5.32 -19.05 3.72
CA LYS A 22 -5.20 -20.46 4.12
C LYS A 22 -3.82 -20.77 4.66
N VAL A 23 -2.79 -20.23 4.00
CA VAL A 23 -1.40 -20.35 4.45
C VAL A 23 -1.22 -19.63 5.78
N LEU A 24 -1.86 -18.47 5.96
CA LEU A 24 -1.87 -17.77 7.23
C LEU A 24 -2.59 -18.57 8.33
N ALA A 25 -3.76 -19.14 8.05
CA ALA A 25 -4.48 -19.98 9.00
C ALA A 25 -3.65 -21.18 9.49
N HIS A 26 -2.93 -21.83 8.57
CA HIS A 26 -2.03 -22.93 8.90
C HIS A 26 -0.90 -22.49 9.83
N LYS A 27 -0.19 -21.41 9.46
CA LYS A 27 0.92 -20.88 10.26
C LYS A 27 0.47 -20.45 11.64
N LEU A 28 -0.69 -19.79 11.75
CA LEU A 28 -1.25 -19.38 13.03
C LEU A 28 -1.51 -20.57 13.96
N VAL A 29 -2.05 -21.67 13.43
CA VAL A 29 -2.30 -22.88 14.22
C VAL A 29 -0.99 -23.54 14.66
N GLU A 30 0.01 -23.59 13.78
CA GLU A 30 1.34 -24.13 14.10
C GLU A 30 2.11 -23.27 15.11
N ASP A 31 2.18 -21.96 14.89
CA ASP A 31 2.97 -21.01 15.69
C ASP A 31 2.39 -20.83 17.10
N GLU A 32 1.07 -20.83 17.23
CA GLU A 32 0.37 -20.67 18.52
C GLU A 32 0.02 -22.01 19.19
N GLY A 33 0.31 -23.14 18.53
CA GLY A 33 -0.01 -24.47 19.04
C GLY A 33 -1.50 -24.71 19.26
N LEU A 34 -2.35 -24.10 18.44
CA LEU A 34 -3.80 -24.22 18.52
C LEU A 34 -4.25 -25.62 18.07
N PRO A 35 -5.40 -26.10 18.54
CA PRO A 35 -5.88 -27.41 18.15
C PRO A 35 -6.44 -27.37 16.71
N GLU A 36 -6.26 -28.46 15.95
CA GLU A 36 -6.56 -28.51 14.51
C GLU A 36 -8.04 -28.26 14.18
N ASP A 37 -8.94 -28.51 15.12
CA ASP A 37 -10.38 -28.24 14.99
C ASP A 37 -10.72 -26.75 15.00
N GLU A 38 -9.83 -25.89 15.50
CA GLU A 38 -9.97 -24.44 15.40
C GLU A 38 -9.47 -23.87 14.07
N ARG A 39 -8.70 -24.66 13.30
CA ARG A 39 -8.16 -24.25 11.99
C ARG A 39 -9.25 -23.86 11.01
N GLU A 40 -10.31 -24.65 10.89
CA GLU A 40 -11.42 -24.37 9.98
C GLU A 40 -12.12 -23.05 10.35
N LYS A 41 -12.31 -22.81 11.65
CA LYS A 41 -12.92 -21.57 12.16
C LYS A 41 -12.05 -20.35 11.84
N ILE A 42 -10.72 -20.47 11.98
CA ILE A 42 -9.76 -19.41 11.65
C ILE A 42 -9.74 -19.15 10.14
N GLU A 43 -9.76 -20.21 9.31
CA GLU A 43 -9.78 -20.07 7.86
C GLU A 43 -11.05 -19.35 7.38
N GLU A 44 -12.23 -19.73 7.90
CA GLU A 44 -13.48 -19.06 7.58
C GLU A 44 -13.48 -17.60 8.01
N PHE A 45 -13.00 -17.31 9.22
CA PHE A 45 -12.88 -15.95 9.71
C PHE A 45 -11.96 -15.10 8.82
N LEU A 46 -10.76 -15.60 8.49
CA LEU A 46 -9.81 -14.86 7.65
C LEU A 46 -10.38 -14.65 6.25
N LYS A 47 -11.08 -15.64 5.69
CA LYS A 47 -11.77 -15.52 4.40
C LYS A 47 -12.82 -14.41 4.40
N GLU A 48 -13.61 -14.28 5.46
CA GLU A 48 -14.57 -13.19 5.60
C GLU A 48 -13.88 -11.82 5.72
N LYS A 49 -12.79 -11.73 6.49
CA LYS A 49 -12.00 -10.49 6.60
C LYS A 49 -11.34 -10.08 5.29
N VAL A 50 -10.80 -11.02 4.53
CA VAL A 50 -10.23 -10.73 3.20
C VAL A 50 -11.31 -10.21 2.26
N LYS A 51 -12.51 -10.82 2.27
CA LYS A 51 -13.64 -10.33 1.47
C LYS A 51 -14.05 -8.92 1.88
N GLN A 52 -14.20 -8.67 3.18
CA GLN A 52 -14.53 -7.35 3.70
C GLN A 52 -13.48 -6.30 3.30
N GLY A 53 -12.19 -6.62 3.46
CA GLY A 53 -11.10 -5.74 3.07
C GLY A 53 -11.07 -5.42 1.57
N LYS A 54 -11.42 -6.39 0.71
CA LYS A 54 -11.55 -6.15 -0.74
C LYS A 54 -12.69 -5.19 -1.07
N ILE A 55 -13.84 -5.34 -0.42
CA ILE A 55 -14.99 -4.43 -0.58
C ILE A 55 -14.62 -3.02 -0.11
N GLU A 56 -13.96 -2.89 1.04
CA GLU A 56 -13.51 -1.59 1.56
C GLU A 56 -12.49 -0.92 0.62
N LEU A 57 -11.58 -1.71 0.03
CA LEU A 57 -10.61 -1.22 -0.95
C LEU A 57 -11.30 -0.70 -2.22
N GLU A 58 -12.26 -1.45 -2.75
CA GLU A 58 -13.06 -1.08 -3.93
C GLU A 58 -13.87 0.20 -3.66
N GLN A 59 -14.55 0.29 -2.51
CA GLN A 59 -15.27 1.50 -2.09
C GLN A 59 -14.34 2.70 -1.95
N ALA A 60 -13.13 2.50 -1.42
CA ALA A 60 -12.14 3.56 -1.31
C ALA A 60 -11.61 4.00 -2.69
N GLU A 61 -11.47 3.08 -3.65
CA GLU A 61 -11.14 3.40 -5.04
C GLU A 61 -12.24 4.19 -5.74
N GLU A 62 -13.49 3.77 -5.58
CA GLU A 62 -14.66 4.49 -6.11
C GLU A 62 -14.77 5.88 -5.51
N ALA A 63 -14.60 6.01 -4.19
CA ALA A 63 -14.60 7.30 -3.51
C ALA A 63 -13.48 8.22 -4.03
N ARG A 64 -12.29 7.68 -4.30
CA ARG A 64 -11.18 8.45 -4.91
C ARG A 64 -11.51 8.89 -6.34
N LYS A 65 -12.06 8.01 -7.17
CA LYS A 65 -12.47 8.34 -8.54
C LYS A 65 -13.55 9.42 -8.54
N LYS A 66 -14.57 9.26 -7.69
CA LYS A 66 -15.64 10.24 -7.53
C LYS A 66 -15.10 11.59 -7.04
N ALA A 67 -14.19 11.60 -6.07
CA ALA A 67 -13.57 12.85 -5.61
C ALA A 67 -12.80 13.57 -6.73
N ILE A 68 -12.20 12.84 -7.68
CA ILE A 68 -11.52 13.42 -8.84
C ILE A 68 -12.53 13.92 -9.89
N GLU A 69 -13.66 13.24 -10.05
CA GLU A 69 -14.74 13.67 -10.95
C GLU A 69 -15.49 14.91 -10.43
N ASP A 70 -15.72 14.97 -9.12
CA ASP A 70 -16.39 16.09 -8.43
C ASP A 70 -15.46 17.31 -8.24
N MET A 71 -14.15 17.18 -8.50
CA MET A 71 -13.21 18.31 -8.43
C MET A 71 -13.54 19.37 -9.48
N ASP A 72 -13.31 20.64 -9.12
CA ASP A 72 -13.46 21.74 -10.07
C ASP A 72 -12.58 21.51 -11.32
N PRO A 73 -13.10 21.70 -12.54
CA PRO A 73 -12.36 21.40 -13.75
C PRO A 73 -11.04 22.18 -13.85
N LYS A 74 -10.95 23.40 -13.30
CA LYS A 74 -9.68 24.16 -13.28
C LYS A 74 -8.68 23.56 -12.31
N GLN A 75 -9.14 23.04 -11.17
CA GLN A 75 -8.27 22.35 -10.22
C GLN A 75 -7.77 21.02 -10.81
N ARG A 76 -8.66 20.25 -11.45
CA ARG A 76 -8.29 19.01 -12.13
C ARG A 76 -7.25 19.26 -13.22
N GLU A 77 -7.48 20.25 -14.08
CA GLU A 77 -6.53 20.67 -15.10
C GLU A 77 -5.19 21.14 -14.50
N ALA A 78 -5.21 21.83 -13.37
CA ALA A 78 -3.99 22.24 -12.67
C ALA A 78 -3.18 21.04 -12.17
N PHE A 79 -3.84 20.00 -11.64
CA PHE A 79 -3.16 18.77 -11.20
C PHE A 79 -2.61 17.96 -12.38
N GLU A 80 -3.36 17.82 -13.47
CA GLU A 80 -2.92 17.11 -14.68
C GLU A 80 -1.71 17.81 -15.34
N ASN A 81 -1.69 19.14 -15.33
CA ASN A 81 -0.59 19.94 -15.87
C ASN A 81 0.56 20.20 -14.88
N MET A 82 0.45 19.72 -13.64
CA MET A 82 1.44 19.98 -12.60
C MET A 82 2.78 19.35 -12.95
N LYS A 83 3.81 20.17 -13.10
CA LYS A 83 5.18 19.71 -13.35
C LYS A 83 5.99 19.62 -12.08
N LEU A 84 6.38 18.40 -11.73
CA LEU A 84 7.27 18.16 -10.61
C LEU A 84 8.72 18.04 -11.08
N TYR A 85 9.58 18.87 -10.52
CA TYR A 85 11.00 18.91 -10.83
C TYR A 85 11.82 18.39 -9.67
N LYS A 86 12.88 17.64 -10.00
CA LYS A 86 13.83 17.12 -9.01
C LYS A 86 15.22 17.63 -9.36
N PHE A 87 15.70 18.59 -8.59
CA PHE A 87 17.01 19.19 -8.79
C PHE A 87 18.05 18.44 -7.98
N TYR A 88 19.13 18.06 -8.64
CA TYR A 88 20.32 17.54 -7.99
C TYR A 88 21.41 18.62 -8.03
N PRO A 89 22.22 18.74 -6.97
CA PRO A 89 23.36 19.66 -6.97
C PRO A 89 24.26 19.41 -8.19
N VAL A 90 24.69 20.50 -8.82
CA VAL A 90 25.68 20.45 -9.91
C VAL A 90 27.05 20.20 -9.30
N LYS A 91 27.84 19.32 -9.93
CA LYS A 91 29.21 19.04 -9.49
C LYS A 91 30.06 20.30 -9.59
N THR A 92 30.60 20.71 -8.46
CA THR A 92 31.61 21.76 -8.31
C THR A 92 32.89 21.16 -7.72
N PRO A 93 34.03 21.84 -7.78
CA PRO A 93 35.28 21.34 -7.19
C PRO A 93 35.15 20.96 -5.70
N ASP A 94 34.26 21.65 -4.99
CA ASP A 94 34.03 21.48 -3.54
C ASP A 94 32.90 20.50 -3.20
N THR A 95 32.24 19.88 -4.18
CA THR A 95 31.10 18.98 -3.94
C THR A 95 31.34 17.56 -4.47
N PRO A 96 30.85 16.53 -3.74
CA PRO A 96 30.99 15.14 -4.18
C PRO A 96 30.17 14.85 -5.44
N ASP A 97 30.62 13.87 -6.23
CA ASP A 97 29.94 13.46 -7.44
C ASP A 97 28.67 12.65 -7.13
N VAL A 98 27.50 13.26 -7.35
CA VAL A 98 26.19 12.66 -7.09
C VAL A 98 25.52 12.10 -8.35
N ASN A 99 26.23 12.00 -9.49
CA ASN A 99 25.64 11.51 -10.73
C ASN A 99 25.03 10.11 -10.59
N ASN A 100 25.64 9.24 -9.78
CA ASN A 100 25.17 7.87 -9.54
C ASN A 100 23.95 7.81 -8.61
N MET A 101 23.59 8.92 -7.96
CA MET A 101 22.46 9.01 -7.02
C MET A 101 21.22 9.65 -7.66
N LYS A 102 21.30 10.04 -8.94
CA LYS A 102 20.21 10.65 -9.68
C LYS A 102 19.12 9.61 -9.99
N SER A 103 17.98 9.73 -9.33
CA SER A 103 16.76 8.97 -9.63
C SER A 103 15.74 9.80 -10.38
N ARG A 104 15.07 9.17 -11.37
CA ARG A 104 13.90 9.71 -12.07
C ARG A 104 12.64 9.70 -11.21
N HIS A 105 12.61 8.88 -10.16
CA HIS A 105 11.47 8.80 -9.26
C HIS A 105 11.57 9.90 -8.19
N ILE A 106 10.46 10.63 -8.00
CA ILE A 106 10.33 11.59 -6.89
C ILE A 106 10.03 10.80 -5.62
N ASN A 107 8.90 10.08 -5.59
CA ASN A 107 8.53 9.09 -4.59
C ASN A 107 7.41 8.18 -5.13
N ARG A 108 6.96 7.20 -4.32
CA ARG A 108 5.89 6.25 -4.69
C ARG A 108 4.57 6.92 -5.11
N TYR A 109 4.27 8.10 -4.56
CA TYR A 109 2.99 8.77 -4.74
C TYR A 109 2.98 9.73 -5.94
N TYR A 110 4.07 10.45 -6.17
CA TYR A 110 4.20 11.44 -7.24
C TYR A 110 4.85 10.86 -8.51
N GLY A 111 5.34 9.63 -8.46
CA GLY A 111 5.90 8.93 -9.60
C GLY A 111 7.18 9.57 -10.12
N ARG A 112 7.21 9.91 -11.42
CA ARG A 112 8.41 10.36 -12.12
C ARG A 112 8.50 11.87 -12.20
N ALA A 113 9.70 12.40 -11.98
CA ALA A 113 10.00 13.81 -12.22
C ALA A 113 9.90 14.14 -13.71
N HIS A 114 9.52 15.38 -14.00
CA HIS A 114 9.52 15.91 -15.35
C HIS A 114 10.95 15.99 -15.87
N TYR A 115 11.16 15.48 -17.08
CA TYR A 115 12.45 15.50 -17.73
C TYR A 115 12.71 16.90 -18.29
N LEU A 116 13.78 17.54 -17.80
CA LEU A 116 14.35 18.75 -18.39
C LEU A 116 15.55 18.28 -19.24
N MET A 117 15.53 18.60 -20.54
CA MET A 117 16.69 18.44 -21.42
C MET A 117 17.78 19.46 -21.07
#